data_AF-A0AAI8H7D1-F1
#
_entry.id   AF-A0AAI8H7D1-F1
#
_cell.length_a   1.000
_cell.length_b   1.000
_cell.length_c   1.000
_cell.angle_alpha   90.00
_cell.angle_beta   90.00
_cell.angle_gamma   90.00
#
_symmetry.space_group_name_H-M   'P 1'
#
loop_
_entity.id
_entity.type
_entity.pdbx_description
1 polymer ?
#
loop_
_entity_poly.entity_id
_entity_poly.type
_entity_poly.pdbx_seq_one_letter_code
_entity_poly.pdbx_strand_id
1 'polypeptide(L)'
;MSVIGDVLFMRSDGGDVGDVVRHVERELANHVDGYDQHRFDSQTDEDVVRALVRELSIEPITLDYDGAQKNVVETRISVRDHFEGTVEVPGLRVSKTFPFTGDEGLWKWGAGQWSSMMPRGEVYGGSVTIGMAVRENEGEAAANHINSTLEQIEEYLARQKAQLDPFNAALPGLLLPLVKARRDRRNSAQDLLDKF
;
A
#
# COMPACT_ATOMS: atom_id res chain seq x y z
N MET A 1 9.06 26.40 -8.31
CA MET A 1 8.34 25.15 -8.56
C MET A 1 8.14 24.42 -7.24
N SER A 2 6.97 23.83 -7.03
CA SER A 2 6.66 23.05 -5.82
C SER A 2 5.93 21.77 -6.22
N VAL A 3 6.44 20.61 -5.81
CA VAL A 3 5.81 19.30 -6.07
C VAL A 3 4.68 19.08 -5.06
N ILE A 4 3.58 18.48 -5.51
CA ILE A 4 2.41 18.18 -4.69
C ILE A 4 2.67 16.93 -3.85
N GLY A 5 2.26 17.01 -2.57
CA GLY A 5 2.22 15.86 -1.67
C GLY A 5 3.56 15.48 -1.07
N ASP A 6 3.53 14.37 -0.34
CA ASP A 6 4.65 13.84 0.42
C ASP A 6 5.40 12.76 -0.37
N VAL A 7 6.53 12.32 0.17
CA VAL A 7 7.30 11.21 -0.41
C VAL A 7 6.49 9.92 -0.25
N LEU A 8 6.25 9.24 -1.38
CA LEU A 8 5.63 7.92 -1.42
C LEU A 8 6.68 6.82 -1.26
N PHE A 9 6.27 5.65 -0.79
CA PHE A 9 7.09 4.45 -0.57
C PHE A 9 8.29 4.69 0.36
N MET A 10 8.19 5.67 1.26
CA MET A 10 9.22 5.96 2.26
C MET A 10 8.62 5.99 3.65
N ARG A 11 9.22 5.18 4.53
CA ARG A 11 8.98 5.23 5.96
C ARG A 11 10.20 5.81 6.66
N SER A 12 9.97 6.63 7.69
CA SER A 12 11.03 7.30 8.44
C SER A 12 11.98 6.33 9.15
N ASP A 13 11.54 5.11 9.41
CA ASP A 13 12.33 4.04 10.04
C ASP A 13 12.94 3.05 9.05
N GLY A 14 12.81 3.30 7.74
CA GLY A 14 13.40 2.47 6.69
C GLY A 14 12.70 1.13 6.44
N GLY A 15 11.51 0.91 7.02
CA GLY A 15 10.77 -0.33 6.83
C GLY A 15 10.29 -0.56 5.39
N ASP A 16 10.24 -1.83 4.99
CA ASP A 16 9.81 -2.25 3.66
C ASP A 16 8.58 -3.17 3.67
N VAL A 17 8.02 -3.44 2.49
CA VAL A 17 6.89 -4.38 2.33
C VAL A 17 7.22 -5.76 2.91
N GLY A 18 8.49 -6.17 2.91
CA GLY A 18 8.94 -7.39 3.56
C GLY A 18 8.78 -7.39 5.09
N ASP A 19 8.87 -6.24 5.76
CA ASP A 19 8.55 -6.12 7.19
C ASP A 19 7.06 -6.37 7.47
N VAL A 20 6.18 -5.91 6.56
CA VAL A 20 4.73 -6.17 6.65
C VAL A 20 4.46 -7.67 6.55
N VAL A 21 5.03 -8.32 5.53
CA VAL A 21 4.92 -9.77 5.34
C VAL A 21 5.42 -10.52 6.58
N ARG A 22 6.63 -10.21 7.06
CA ARG A 22 7.22 -10.85 8.24
C ARG A 22 6.39 -10.60 9.51
N HIS A 23 5.72 -9.45 9.61
CA HIS A 23 4.82 -9.19 10.74
C HIS A 23 3.59 -10.10 10.68
N VAL A 24 2.92 -10.18 9.53
CA VAL A 24 1.75 -11.06 9.36
C VAL A 24 2.13 -12.52 9.58
N GLU A 25 3.28 -12.97 9.06
CA GLU A 25 3.80 -14.32 9.27
C GLU A 25 3.95 -14.68 10.77
N ARG A 26 4.48 -13.76 11.58
CA ARG A 26 4.62 -13.98 13.04
C ARG A 26 3.29 -14.04 13.75
N GLU A 27 2.28 -13.33 13.26
CA GLU A 27 0.96 -13.25 13.87
C GLU A 27 -0.01 -14.33 13.37
N LEU A 28 0.37 -15.18 12.41
CA LEU A 28 -0.51 -16.23 11.87
C LEU A 28 -1.08 -17.14 12.96
N ALA A 29 -0.22 -17.60 13.88
CA ALA A 29 -0.65 -18.46 14.98
C ALA A 29 -1.65 -17.75 15.91
N ASN A 30 -1.43 -16.46 16.19
CA ASN A 30 -2.31 -15.65 17.02
C ASN A 30 -3.68 -15.46 16.35
N HIS A 31 -3.73 -15.25 15.04
CA HIS A 31 -4.99 -15.15 14.30
C HIS A 31 -5.74 -16.49 14.26
N VAL A 32 -5.02 -17.60 14.07
CA VAL A 32 -5.62 -18.95 14.12
C VAL A 32 -6.19 -19.23 15.50
N ASP A 33 -5.48 -18.89 16.58
CA ASP A 33 -5.94 -19.11 17.95
C ASP A 33 -7.07 -18.15 18.37
N GLY A 34 -7.07 -16.92 17.84
CA GLY A 34 -8.10 -15.91 18.05
C GLY A 34 -9.37 -16.10 17.20
N TYR A 35 -9.34 -16.97 16.17
CA TYR A 35 -10.51 -17.22 15.33
C TYR A 35 -11.69 -17.75 16.15
N ASP A 36 -12.89 -17.21 15.89
CA ASP A 36 -14.10 -17.48 16.66
C ASP A 36 -14.35 -18.98 16.83
N GLN A 37 -14.53 -19.38 18.08
CA GLN A 37 -14.62 -20.78 18.46
C GLN A 37 -15.86 -21.47 17.86
N HIS A 38 -17.02 -20.80 17.88
CA HIS A 38 -18.25 -21.39 17.36
C HIS A 38 -18.16 -21.61 15.85
N ARG A 39 -17.61 -20.63 15.12
CA ARG A 39 -17.33 -20.77 13.69
C ARG A 39 -16.31 -21.87 13.44
N PHE A 40 -15.22 -21.92 14.21
CA PHE A 40 -14.18 -22.94 14.07
C PHE A 40 -14.79 -24.34 14.17
N ASP A 41 -15.58 -24.64 15.20
CA ASP A 41 -16.15 -25.96 15.43
C ASP A 41 -17.19 -26.36 14.36
N SER A 42 -17.88 -25.37 13.76
CA SER A 42 -18.89 -25.61 12.71
C SER A 42 -18.33 -25.74 11.29
N GLN A 43 -17.06 -25.38 11.06
CA GLN A 43 -16.46 -25.29 9.73
C GLN A 43 -15.37 -26.35 9.50
N THR A 44 -15.20 -26.74 8.24
CA THR A 44 -14.06 -27.60 7.84
C THR A 44 -12.74 -26.83 7.97
N ASP A 45 -11.62 -27.55 8.06
CA ASP A 45 -10.30 -26.92 8.14
C ASP A 45 -10.07 -26.01 6.92
N GLU A 46 -10.49 -26.47 5.74
CA GLU A 46 -10.39 -25.73 4.49
C GLU A 46 -11.26 -24.47 4.49
N ASP A 47 -12.44 -24.51 5.10
CA ASP A 47 -13.31 -23.33 5.25
C ASP A 47 -12.70 -22.28 6.19
N VAL A 48 -12.12 -22.72 7.30
CA VAL A 48 -11.42 -21.83 8.24
C VAL A 48 -10.19 -21.22 7.57
N VAL A 49 -9.40 -22.02 6.86
CA VAL A 49 -8.24 -21.53 6.08
C VAL A 49 -8.69 -20.51 5.04
N ARG A 50 -9.75 -20.77 4.27
CA ARG A 50 -10.29 -19.80 3.28
C ARG A 50 -10.70 -18.47 3.94
N ALA A 51 -11.35 -18.54 5.10
CA ALA A 51 -11.75 -17.35 5.83
C ALA A 51 -10.53 -16.53 6.29
N LEU A 52 -9.53 -17.19 6.88
CA LEU A 52 -8.30 -16.56 7.35
C LEU A 52 -7.44 -16.03 6.20
N VAL A 53 -7.36 -16.74 5.07
CA VAL A 53 -6.66 -16.25 3.88
C VAL A 53 -7.29 -14.94 3.40
N ARG A 54 -8.63 -14.85 3.35
CA ARG A 54 -9.31 -13.62 2.94
C ARG A 54 -9.04 -12.45 3.89
N GLU A 55 -8.84 -12.74 5.18
CA GLU A 55 -8.58 -11.72 6.20
C GLU A 55 -7.11 -11.27 6.23
N LEU A 56 -6.17 -12.20 6.00
CA LEU A 56 -4.73 -11.98 6.16
C LEU A 56 -4.00 -11.72 4.84
N SER A 57 -4.67 -11.88 3.70
CA SER A 57 -4.10 -11.52 2.40
C SER A 57 -3.87 -10.02 2.35
N ILE A 58 -2.68 -9.63 1.88
CA ILE A 58 -2.32 -8.22 1.71
C ILE A 58 -2.62 -7.86 0.26
N GLU A 59 -3.52 -6.90 0.02
CA GLU A 59 -3.90 -6.52 -1.33
C GLU A 59 -2.90 -5.52 -1.91
N PRO A 60 -2.12 -5.89 -2.96
CA PRO A 60 -1.15 -4.98 -3.57
C PRO A 60 -1.88 -3.79 -4.21
N ILE A 61 -1.26 -2.62 -4.14
CA ILE A 61 -1.85 -1.42 -4.73
C ILE A 61 -1.91 -1.56 -6.26
N THR A 62 -3.07 -1.28 -6.85
CA THR A 62 -3.27 -1.22 -8.30
C THR A 62 -3.92 0.10 -8.70
N LEU A 63 -3.31 0.81 -9.65
CA LEU A 63 -3.87 2.05 -10.18
C LEU A 63 -4.93 1.79 -11.25
N ASP A 64 -5.99 2.60 -11.22
CA ASP A 64 -6.96 2.71 -12.30
C ASP A 64 -6.54 3.86 -13.24
N TYR A 65 -6.02 3.48 -14.40
CA TYR A 65 -5.59 4.42 -15.44
C TYR A 65 -6.76 4.98 -16.24
N ASP A 66 -7.85 4.23 -16.36
CA ASP A 66 -9.03 4.64 -17.13
C ASP A 66 -9.85 5.68 -16.36
N GLY A 67 -9.87 5.56 -15.03
CA GLY A 67 -10.47 6.52 -14.10
C GLY A 67 -9.64 7.79 -13.85
N ALA A 68 -8.48 7.95 -14.49
CA ALA A 68 -7.57 9.04 -14.20
C ALA A 68 -8.11 10.43 -14.59
N GLN A 69 -8.04 11.38 -13.68
CA GLN A 69 -8.51 12.75 -13.88
C GLN A 69 -7.34 13.72 -13.98
N LYS A 70 -7.38 14.60 -15.00
CA LYS A 70 -6.41 15.70 -15.17
C LYS A 70 -7.02 16.98 -14.63
N ASN A 71 -6.23 17.76 -13.90
CA ASN A 71 -6.65 19.05 -13.38
C ASN A 71 -5.55 20.09 -13.61
N VAL A 72 -5.96 21.28 -14.07
CA VAL A 72 -5.08 22.44 -14.24
C VAL A 72 -5.78 23.64 -13.66
N VAL A 73 -5.15 24.28 -12.67
CA VAL A 73 -5.72 25.43 -11.97
C VAL A 73 -4.71 26.55 -11.95
N GLU A 74 -5.15 27.76 -12.31
CA GLU A 74 -4.35 28.97 -12.13
C GLU A 74 -4.08 29.21 -10.64
N THR A 75 -2.84 29.52 -10.31
CA THR A 75 -2.41 29.75 -8.93
C THR A 75 -1.35 30.85 -8.87
N ARG A 76 -0.95 31.25 -7.67
CA ARG A 76 0.23 32.07 -7.46
C ARG A 76 1.33 31.20 -6.88
N ILE A 77 2.55 31.37 -7.39
CA ILE A 77 3.72 30.64 -6.90
C ILE A 77 4.78 31.60 -6.39
N SER A 78 5.32 31.23 -5.23
CA SER A 78 6.48 31.87 -4.64
C SER A 78 7.74 31.46 -5.39
N VAL A 79 8.46 32.42 -5.93
CA VAL A 79 9.74 32.21 -6.61
C VAL A 79 10.79 33.08 -5.95
N ARG A 80 11.96 32.49 -5.68
CA ARG A 80 13.12 33.22 -5.21
C ARG A 80 13.77 33.94 -6.39
N ASP A 81 13.71 35.26 -6.37
CA ASP A 81 14.47 36.15 -7.20
C ASP A 81 15.84 36.42 -6.55
N HIS A 82 16.88 36.49 -7.38
CA HIS A 82 18.25 36.73 -6.93
C HIS A 82 18.48 38.16 -6.42
N PHE A 83 17.62 39.12 -6.80
CA PHE A 83 17.75 40.53 -6.48
C PHE A 83 16.64 41.05 -5.54
N GLU A 84 15.41 40.52 -5.64
CA GLU A 84 14.24 41.04 -4.91
C GLU A 84 13.75 40.14 -3.76
N GLY A 85 14.40 39.00 -3.52
CA GLY A 85 13.97 38.05 -2.49
C GLY A 85 12.87 37.13 -3.00
N THR A 86 11.82 36.87 -2.22
CA THR A 86 10.75 35.95 -2.62
C THR A 86 9.57 36.73 -3.22
N VAL A 87 9.22 36.46 -4.47
CA VAL A 87 8.15 37.15 -5.22
C VAL A 87 7.05 36.18 -5.64
N GLU A 88 5.79 36.64 -5.63
CA GLU A 88 4.61 35.87 -6.01
C GLU A 88 4.21 36.12 -7.46
N VAL A 89 4.47 35.16 -8.34
CA VAL A 89 4.17 35.24 -9.78
C VAL A 89 2.98 34.37 -10.17
N PRO A 90 2.26 34.71 -11.26
CA PRO A 90 1.26 33.81 -11.84
C PRO A 90 1.88 32.46 -12.20
N GLY A 91 1.15 31.39 -11.90
CA GLY A 91 1.57 30.03 -12.14
C GLY A 91 0.40 29.09 -12.39
N LEU A 92 0.73 27.85 -12.70
CA LEU A 92 -0.23 26.78 -12.95
C LEU A 92 0.05 25.64 -11.98
N ARG A 93 -1.00 25.16 -11.32
CA ARG A 93 -1.00 23.88 -10.60
C ARG A 93 -1.53 22.82 -11.55
N VAL A 94 -0.63 21.95 -12.01
CA VAL A 94 -0.97 20.84 -12.90
C VAL A 94 -0.91 19.56 -12.07
N SER A 95 -2.00 18.79 -12.07
CA SER A 95 -2.08 17.52 -11.35
C SER A 95 -2.84 16.47 -12.13
N LYS A 96 -2.53 15.21 -11.82
CA LYS A 96 -3.24 14.04 -12.30
C LYS A 96 -3.58 13.15 -11.11
N THR A 97 -4.84 12.78 -11.00
CA THR A 97 -5.37 11.95 -9.92
C THR A 97 -5.76 10.59 -10.47
N PHE A 98 -5.32 9.54 -9.79
CA PHE A 98 -5.61 8.15 -10.14
C PHE A 98 -6.34 7.49 -8.99
N PRO A 99 -7.54 6.93 -9.21
CA PRO A 99 -8.13 5.99 -8.27
C PRO A 99 -7.21 4.76 -8.13
N PHE A 100 -7.22 4.11 -6.97
CA PHE A 100 -6.50 2.87 -6.76
C PHE A 100 -7.29 1.88 -5.89
N THR A 101 -6.94 0.61 -5.98
CA THR A 101 -7.41 -0.46 -5.11
C THR A 101 -6.25 -1.06 -4.31
N GLY A 102 -6.57 -1.82 -3.26
CA GLY A 102 -5.61 -2.43 -2.34
C GLY A 102 -5.38 -1.62 -1.07
N ASP A 103 -4.40 -2.02 -0.28
CA ASP A 103 -4.16 -1.45 1.05
C ASP A 103 -3.49 -0.08 0.98
N GLU A 104 -4.21 0.99 1.35
CA GLU A 104 -3.68 2.37 1.33
C GLU A 104 -2.41 2.54 2.19
N GLY A 105 -2.28 1.76 3.26
CA GLY A 105 -1.08 1.75 4.11
C GLY A 105 0.21 1.43 3.33
N LEU A 106 0.12 0.64 2.26
CA LEU A 106 1.25 0.21 1.43
C LEU A 106 1.93 1.37 0.69
N TRP A 107 1.28 2.53 0.52
CA TRP A 107 1.90 3.73 -0.04
C TRP A 107 3.04 4.28 0.81
N LYS A 108 3.16 3.86 2.08
CA LYS A 108 4.23 4.28 2.99
C LYS A 108 5.37 3.27 3.08
N TRP A 109 5.20 2.07 2.52
CA TRP A 109 6.17 0.98 2.63
C TRP A 109 7.03 0.93 1.37
N GLY A 110 8.35 0.96 1.56
CA GLY A 110 9.29 0.85 0.46
C GLY A 110 9.34 -0.56 -0.12
N ALA A 111 9.83 -0.69 -1.35
CA ALA A 111 10.09 -1.98 -1.99
C ALA A 111 11.61 -2.30 -2.03
N GLY A 112 12.34 -1.96 -0.96
CA GLY A 112 13.76 -2.34 -0.79
C GLY A 112 14.79 -1.56 -1.59
N GLN A 113 14.43 -0.44 -2.24
CA GLN A 113 15.40 0.45 -2.88
C GLN A 113 15.18 1.91 -2.48
N TRP A 114 16.23 2.53 -1.95
CA TRP A 114 16.28 3.97 -1.76
C TRP A 114 16.71 4.63 -3.07
N SER A 115 15.91 5.60 -3.52
CA SER A 115 16.25 6.47 -4.66
C SER A 115 16.39 7.90 -4.17
N SER A 116 17.35 8.65 -4.71
CA SER A 116 17.43 10.10 -4.46
C SER A 116 16.27 10.88 -5.09
N MET A 117 15.59 10.26 -6.06
CA MET A 117 14.37 10.76 -6.67
C MET A 117 13.24 9.80 -6.30
N MET A 118 12.64 10.01 -5.13
CA MET A 118 11.47 9.25 -4.72
C MET A 118 10.21 9.90 -5.30
N PRO A 119 9.25 9.10 -5.77
CA PRO A 119 7.99 9.64 -6.26
C PRO A 119 7.27 10.37 -5.13
N ARG A 120 6.60 11.47 -5.48
CA ARG A 120 5.81 12.26 -4.55
C ARG A 120 4.37 12.33 -5.00
N GLY A 121 3.46 12.34 -4.03
CA GLY A 121 2.05 12.44 -4.28
C GLY A 121 1.25 12.57 -3.01
N GLU A 122 -0.01 12.95 -3.18
CA GLU A 122 -0.99 13.04 -2.12
C GLU A 122 -1.94 11.86 -2.24
N VAL A 123 -1.93 10.99 -1.23
CA VAL A 123 -2.82 9.83 -1.14
C VAL A 123 -3.96 10.17 -0.20
N TYR A 124 -5.18 10.12 -0.71
CA TYR A 124 -6.37 10.38 0.08
C TYR A 124 -7.61 9.72 -0.55
N GLY A 125 -8.43 9.08 0.28
CA GLY A 125 -9.75 8.60 -0.12
C GLY A 125 -9.72 7.59 -1.28
N GLY A 126 -8.73 6.68 -1.30
CA GLY A 126 -8.58 5.69 -2.38
C GLY A 126 -8.12 6.27 -3.71
N SER A 127 -7.49 7.46 -3.70
CA SER A 127 -6.88 8.07 -4.87
C SER A 127 -5.50 8.63 -4.58
N VAL A 128 -4.61 8.61 -5.57
CA VAL A 128 -3.30 9.25 -5.52
C VAL A 128 -3.26 10.42 -6.50
N THR A 129 -2.87 11.59 -6.01
CA THR A 129 -2.70 12.80 -6.83
C THR A 129 -1.22 13.10 -6.96
N ILE A 130 -0.74 13.12 -8.20
CA ILE A 130 0.62 13.52 -8.56
C ILE A 130 0.59 14.84 -9.31
N GLY A 131 1.56 15.71 -9.10
CA GLY A 131 1.61 16.97 -9.81
C GLY A 131 2.55 17.99 -9.22
N MET A 132 2.56 19.17 -9.80
CA MET A 132 3.40 20.27 -9.35
C MET A 132 2.83 21.63 -9.73
N ALA A 133 3.24 22.64 -8.98
CA ALA A 133 3.04 24.05 -9.30
C ALA A 133 4.26 24.61 -10.03
N VAL A 134 4.03 25.15 -11.22
CA VAL A 134 5.03 25.71 -12.15
C VAL A 134 4.66 27.13 -12.55
N ARG A 135 5.58 27.88 -13.16
CA ARG A 135 5.23 29.15 -13.80
C ARG A 135 4.30 28.88 -14.99
N GLU A 136 3.55 29.89 -15.39
CA GLU A 136 2.59 29.78 -16.50
C GLU A 136 3.22 29.24 -17.80
N ASN A 137 4.45 29.65 -18.10
CA ASN A 137 5.19 29.22 -19.28
C ASN A 137 5.93 27.87 -19.13
N GLU A 138 5.81 27.19 -17.99
CA GLU A 138 6.54 25.95 -17.66
C GLU A 138 5.61 24.72 -17.61
N GLY A 139 4.42 24.79 -18.23
CA GLY A 139 3.44 23.69 -18.22
C GLY A 139 3.98 22.35 -18.74
N GLU A 140 4.87 22.37 -19.72
CA GLU A 140 5.51 21.15 -20.25
C GLU A 140 6.41 20.46 -19.22
N ALA A 141 7.12 21.22 -18.39
CA ALA A 141 7.92 20.67 -17.30
C ALA A 141 7.04 19.94 -16.28
N ALA A 142 5.83 20.46 -16.04
CA ALA A 142 4.85 19.81 -15.17
C ALA A 142 4.36 18.46 -15.72
N ALA A 143 4.07 18.41 -17.02
CA ALA A 143 3.68 17.17 -17.69
C ALA A 143 4.80 16.11 -17.65
N ASN A 144 6.05 16.51 -17.93
CA ASN A 144 7.21 15.61 -17.86
C ASN A 144 7.44 15.07 -16.45
N HIS A 145 7.29 15.92 -15.43
CA HIS A 145 7.40 15.50 -14.03
C HIS A 145 6.32 14.48 -13.65
N ILE A 146 5.06 14.72 -14.05
CA ILE A 146 3.95 13.79 -13.79
C ILE A 146 4.22 12.44 -14.45
N ASN A 147 4.65 12.41 -15.71
CA ASN A 147 4.93 11.16 -16.42
C ASN A 147 6.09 10.39 -15.77
N SER A 148 7.20 11.06 -15.45
CA SER A 148 8.34 10.42 -14.78
C SER A 148 7.99 9.92 -13.37
N THR A 149 7.13 10.64 -12.64
CA THR A 149 6.66 10.21 -11.32
C THR A 149 5.76 8.98 -11.43
N LEU A 150 4.92 8.92 -12.48
CA LEU A 150 4.05 7.77 -12.74
C LEU A 150 4.88 6.52 -13.06
N GLU A 151 5.88 6.63 -13.95
CA GLU A 151 6.79 5.52 -14.27
C GLU A 151 7.48 4.97 -13.01
N GLN A 152 7.94 5.85 -12.12
CA GLN A 152 8.51 5.43 -10.84
C GLN A 152 7.49 4.69 -9.97
N ILE A 153 6.27 5.23 -9.83
CA ILE A 153 5.20 4.58 -9.08
C ILE A 153 4.94 3.18 -9.63
N GLU A 154 4.82 3.03 -10.95
CA GLU A 154 4.61 1.74 -11.62
C GLU A 154 5.70 0.72 -11.28
N GLU A 155 6.97 1.12 -11.27
CA GLU A 155 8.08 0.26 -10.86
C GLU A 155 7.96 -0.18 -9.39
N TYR A 156 7.61 0.73 -8.48
CA TYR A 156 7.41 0.40 -7.07
C TYR A 156 6.23 -0.55 -6.86
N LEU A 157 5.11 -0.32 -7.57
CA LEU A 157 3.93 -1.18 -7.50
C LEU A 157 4.22 -2.59 -8.05
N ALA A 158 4.95 -2.69 -9.16
CA ALA A 158 5.36 -3.97 -9.72
C ALA A 158 6.24 -4.77 -8.73
N ARG A 159 7.19 -4.10 -8.06
CA ARG A 159 8.06 -4.74 -7.06
C ARG A 159 7.29 -5.13 -5.80
N GLN A 160 6.41 -4.25 -5.31
CA GLN A 160 5.53 -4.54 -4.18
C GLN A 160 4.69 -5.79 -4.48
N LYS A 161 4.05 -5.83 -5.65
CA LYS A 161 3.29 -7.00 -6.10
C LYS A 161 4.16 -8.27 -6.16
N ALA A 162 5.37 -8.18 -6.71
CA ALA A 162 6.30 -9.31 -6.78
C ALA A 162 6.73 -9.85 -5.40
N GLN A 163 6.69 -9.01 -4.35
CA GLN A 163 6.97 -9.42 -2.97
C GLN A 163 5.74 -9.99 -2.26
N LEU A 164 4.55 -9.44 -2.54
CA LEU A 164 3.29 -9.85 -1.89
C LEU A 164 2.66 -11.09 -2.51
N ASP A 165 2.73 -11.26 -3.84
CA ASP A 165 2.10 -12.39 -4.54
C ASP A 165 2.59 -13.77 -4.03
N PRO A 166 3.91 -14.00 -3.82
CA PRO A 166 4.40 -15.27 -3.28
C PRO A 166 3.89 -15.54 -1.86
N PHE A 167 3.83 -14.50 -1.01
CA PHE A 167 3.32 -14.62 0.34
C PHE A 167 1.83 -14.98 0.35
N ASN A 168 1.01 -14.24 -0.40
CA ASN A 168 -0.41 -14.49 -0.52
C ASN A 168 -0.70 -15.90 -1.09
N ALA A 169 0.12 -16.38 -2.02
CA ALA A 169 0.01 -17.74 -2.55
C ALA A 169 0.42 -18.82 -1.52
N ALA A 170 1.36 -18.52 -0.63
CA ALA A 170 1.83 -19.43 0.42
C ALA A 170 0.89 -19.49 1.63
N LEU A 171 0.10 -18.43 1.89
CA LEU A 171 -0.80 -18.31 3.05
C LEU A 171 -1.64 -19.57 3.35
N PRO A 172 -2.33 -20.20 2.39
CA PRO A 172 -3.11 -21.40 2.67
C PRO A 172 -2.27 -22.56 3.22
N GLY A 173 -1.06 -22.73 2.68
CA GLY A 173 -0.12 -23.77 3.11
C GLY A 173 0.49 -23.50 4.49
N LEU A 174 0.66 -22.23 4.86
CA LEU A 174 1.12 -21.82 6.20
C LEU A 174 0.02 -21.98 7.25
N LEU A 175 -1.24 -21.68 6.90
CA LEU A 175 -2.38 -21.72 7.82
C LEU A 175 -2.90 -23.13 8.09
N LEU A 176 -2.91 -24.01 7.09
CA LEU A 176 -3.43 -25.37 7.22
C LEU A 176 -2.84 -26.17 8.40
N PRO A 177 -1.50 -26.25 8.59
CA PRO A 177 -0.93 -26.98 9.72
C PRO A 177 -1.30 -26.36 11.08
N LEU A 178 -1.42 -25.04 11.16
CA LEU A 178 -1.81 -24.34 12.39
C LEU A 178 -3.28 -24.64 12.77
N VAL A 179 -4.17 -24.62 11.78
CA VAL A 179 -5.59 -24.96 11.96
C VAL A 179 -5.75 -26.40 12.42
N LYS A 180 -5.04 -27.35 11.78
CA LYS A 180 -5.02 -28.76 12.19
C LYS A 180 -4.53 -28.93 13.63
N ALA A 181 -3.40 -28.30 13.96
CA ALA A 181 -2.87 -28.34 15.33
C ALA A 181 -3.84 -27.76 16.37
N ARG A 182 -4.59 -26.71 16.03
CA ARG A 182 -5.65 -26.18 16.91
C ARG A 182 -6.80 -27.18 17.05
N ARG A 183 -7.21 -27.85 15.96
CA ARG A 183 -8.29 -28.86 15.98
C ARG A 183 -7.92 -30.09 16.81
N ASP A 184 -6.70 -30.60 16.66
CA ASP A 184 -6.21 -31.72 17.46
C ASP A 184 -6.18 -31.40 18.96
N ARG A 185 -5.75 -30.19 19.32
CA ARG A 185 -5.82 -29.69 20.70
C ARG A 185 -7.26 -29.65 21.22
N ARG A 186 -8.23 -29.23 20.40
CA ARG A 186 -9.65 -29.18 20.78
C ARG A 186 -10.26 -30.57 20.95
N ASN A 187 -10.01 -31.48 20.00
CA ASN A 187 -10.46 -32.87 20.11
C ASN A 187 -9.91 -33.54 21.38
N SER A 188 -8.61 -33.34 21.65
CA SER A 188 -7.97 -33.84 22.87
C SER A 188 -8.60 -33.26 24.14
N ALA A 189 -8.98 -31.99 24.14
CA ALA A 189 -9.65 -31.34 25.28
C ALA A 189 -11.08 -31.86 25.46
N GLN A 190 -11.81 -32.09 24.37
CA GLN A 190 -13.16 -32.68 24.40
C GLN A 190 -13.13 -34.12 24.93
N ASP A 191 -12.20 -34.94 24.43
CA ASP A 191 -11.98 -36.31 24.90
C ASP A 191 -11.62 -36.38 26.40
N LEU A 192 -10.98 -35.33 26.94
CA LEU A 192 -10.71 -35.22 28.37
C LEU A 192 -11.98 -34.87 29.15
N LEU A 193 -12.80 -33.94 28.64
CA LEU A 193 -14.08 -33.57 29.26
C LEU A 193 -15.04 -34.76 29.34
N ASP A 194 -15.05 -35.63 28.33
CA ASP A 194 -15.93 -36.81 28.32
C ASP A 194 -15.48 -37.93 29.29
N LYS A 195 -14.28 -37.81 29.88
CA LYS A 195 -13.70 -38.81 30.81
C LYS A 195 -13.98 -38.56 32.28
N PHE A 196 -14.59 -37.44 32.65
CA PHE A 196 -14.98 -37.11 34.03
C PHE A 196 -16.35 -36.46 34.08
#